data_AF-A0A3Q2ZNP0-F1
#
_entry.id   AF-A0A3Q2ZNP0-F1
#
_cell.length_a   1.000
_cell.length_b   1.000
_cell.length_c   1.000
_cell.angle_alpha   90.00
_cell.angle_beta   90.00
_cell.angle_gamma   90.00
#
_symmetry.space_group_name_H-M   'P 1'
#
loop_
_entity.id
_entity.type
_entity.pdbx_description
1 polymer ?
#
loop_
_entity_poly.entity_id
_entity_poly.type
_entity_poly.pdbx_seq_one_letter_code
_entity_poly.pdbx_strand_id
1 'polypeptide(L)'
;MNSELELNERKKMTLINVHENEKEDDSAEISNEGELSASREVTEDLFVEEAATCESKESTGLRSVTTSEDLAMKMNNEQLLPHDPSVVFKADSSDGPLSLNVESPGPTRGEKKETPAAALDNKDANESMQEPHKERGRASQLNRLLQTKLTGLFKNRPIPDSQLEAERCEYEQQQQECDKYIHLLTDLKLQLSAASDSAQQQAEELRLQELEKLDEVEEEWQALVALKQDAAVSALSRRLGKEAARAKVQSVLTAEQLRQDELVKARLKHFKLRFRVRRLEAELREKDERSRDPLQVQFEQLQAERLEQKKQAERQSEESLKLQKKISSSLEILSNVKEKLFWSQMEVQAKRQQLTELEAMVARKKDLLTRTKQARNNLQRENLKLNERRGLLGNRVLLRDFEDTVDALDHLEKHLEDLKHQQAKIVFKCSRWKKKLETTLMNE
;
A
#
# COMPACT_ATOMS: atom_id res chain seq x y z
N MET A 1 49.42 0.46 9.33
CA MET A 1 47.96 0.44 9.08
C MET A 1 47.37 1.82 8.74
N ASN A 2 48.04 2.95 9.01
CA ASN A 2 47.52 4.27 8.59
C ASN A 2 47.94 4.73 7.18
N SER A 3 48.92 4.07 6.54
CA SER A 3 49.36 4.46 5.18
C SER A 3 48.54 3.85 4.04
N GLU A 4 47.72 2.82 4.31
CA GLU A 4 46.85 2.22 3.28
C GLU A 4 45.51 2.94 3.13
N LEU A 5 45.04 3.63 4.18
CA LEU A 5 43.81 4.43 4.12
C LEU A 5 43.99 5.73 3.33
N GLU A 6 45.15 6.41 3.47
CA GLU A 6 45.43 7.65 2.72
C GLU A 6 45.61 7.42 1.21
N LEU A 7 46.06 6.23 0.81
CA LEU A 7 46.26 5.91 -0.61
C LEU A 7 44.94 5.57 -1.33
N ASN A 8 43.90 5.19 -0.58
CA ASN A 8 42.59 4.84 -1.12
C ASN A 8 41.69 6.07 -1.29
N GLU A 9 41.84 7.10 -0.44
CA GLU A 9 41.11 8.37 -0.60
C GLU A 9 41.65 9.22 -1.76
N ARG A 10 42.97 9.24 -2.00
CA ARG A 10 43.55 9.96 -3.17
C ARG A 10 43.14 9.37 -4.53
N LYS A 11 42.83 8.08 -4.60
CA LYS A 11 42.34 7.42 -5.84
C LYS A 11 40.85 7.69 -6.11
N LYS A 12 40.06 8.02 -5.10
CA LYS A 12 38.65 8.41 -5.26
C LYS A 12 38.48 9.84 -5.77
N MET A 13 39.41 10.73 -5.39
CA MET A 13 39.38 12.15 -5.82
C MET A 13 39.82 12.36 -7.28
N THR A 14 40.56 11.41 -7.87
CA THR A 14 41.07 11.51 -9.25
C THR A 14 40.11 10.96 -10.30
N LEU A 15 39.09 10.18 -9.91
CA LEU A 15 38.14 9.56 -10.85
C LEU A 15 36.92 10.43 -11.17
N ILE A 16 36.74 11.57 -10.50
CA ILE A 16 35.57 12.46 -10.66
C ILE A 16 35.87 13.62 -11.61
N ASN A 17 37.13 13.81 -12.02
CA ASN A 17 37.57 15.01 -12.76
C ASN A 17 37.93 14.77 -14.24
N VAL A 18 37.50 13.65 -14.83
CA VAL A 18 37.74 13.30 -16.24
C VAL A 18 36.45 12.82 -16.91
N HIS A 19 35.55 13.76 -17.20
CA HIS A 19 34.54 13.68 -18.26
C HIS A 19 34.07 15.12 -18.53
N GLU A 20 34.94 15.90 -19.17
CA GLU A 20 34.84 16.28 -20.59
C GLU A 20 33.72 17.28 -20.88
N ASN A 21 34.13 18.55 -20.81
CA ASN A 21 33.69 19.59 -21.72
C ASN A 21 34.22 19.27 -23.12
N GLU A 22 33.35 19.16 -24.11
CA GLU A 22 33.66 19.55 -25.49
C GLU A 22 32.56 20.50 -25.99
N LYS A 23 33.01 21.54 -26.69
CA LYS A 23 32.29 22.74 -27.09
C LYS A 23 32.56 22.97 -28.58
N GLU A 24 31.55 23.49 -29.27
CA GLU A 24 31.62 24.33 -30.50
C GLU A 24 32.17 23.63 -31.77
N ASP A 25 31.78 23.93 -33.01
CA ASP A 25 30.79 24.79 -33.68
C ASP A 25 30.81 24.32 -35.17
N ASP A 26 29.70 24.45 -35.92
CA ASP A 26 29.73 24.95 -37.32
C ASP A 26 28.32 24.98 -37.99
N SER A 27 27.78 26.20 -38.08
CA SER A 27 27.36 26.92 -39.29
C SER A 27 26.64 26.22 -40.48
N ALA A 28 25.42 26.72 -40.73
CA ALA A 28 24.95 27.32 -42.00
C ALA A 28 24.31 26.48 -43.16
N GLU A 29 23.08 26.93 -43.48
CA GLU A 29 22.48 27.19 -44.82
C GLU A 29 21.73 26.14 -45.68
N ILE A 30 20.40 26.41 -45.79
CA ILE A 30 19.54 26.61 -47.00
C ILE A 30 19.31 25.46 -48.01
N SER A 31 18.03 25.03 -48.12
CA SER A 31 17.19 24.84 -49.34
C SER A 31 16.19 23.69 -49.11
N ASN A 32 14.88 23.91 -49.03
CA ASN A 32 13.88 24.06 -50.12
C ASN A 32 13.64 22.83 -51.01
N GLU A 33 12.38 22.70 -51.43
CA GLU A 33 11.75 21.67 -52.26
C GLU A 33 11.33 20.41 -51.48
N GLY A 34 10.11 19.92 -51.50
CA GLY A 34 8.95 20.24 -52.33
C GLY A 34 7.97 19.07 -52.18
N GLU A 35 6.67 19.41 -52.23
CA GLU A 35 5.58 18.57 -52.75
C GLU A 35 5.28 17.19 -52.11
N LEU A 36 4.07 16.65 -52.02
CA LEU A 36 2.67 17.02 -52.21
C LEU A 36 1.92 15.69 -51.92
N SER A 37 0.62 15.78 -51.66
CA SER A 37 -0.37 14.70 -51.80
C SER A 37 -0.50 13.70 -50.65
N ALA A 38 -1.68 13.21 -50.29
CA ALA A 38 -3.07 13.61 -50.49
C ALA A 38 -3.93 12.54 -49.78
N SER A 39 -5.20 12.88 -49.56
CA SER A 39 -6.36 12.00 -49.27
C SER A 39 -6.67 11.85 -47.77
N ARG A 40 -7.74 12.47 -47.26
CA ARG A 40 -9.18 12.12 -47.45
C ARG A 40 -9.43 10.79 -46.72
N GLU A 41 -10.21 10.77 -45.64
CA GLU A 41 -11.68 10.72 -45.76
C GLU A 41 -12.42 11.11 -44.47
N VAL A 42 -13.59 11.70 -44.68
CA VAL A 42 -14.60 12.20 -43.73
C VAL A 42 -15.77 11.23 -43.78
N THR A 43 -16.37 10.88 -42.64
CA THR A 43 -17.79 10.48 -42.48
C THR A 43 -18.10 10.56 -40.97
N GLU A 44 -18.84 11.55 -40.48
CA GLU A 44 -20.31 11.73 -40.50
C GLU A 44 -20.97 11.23 -39.22
N ASP A 45 -21.45 12.20 -38.44
CA ASP A 45 -22.37 12.08 -37.32
C ASP A 45 -23.76 11.62 -37.79
N LEU A 46 -24.41 10.75 -37.01
CA LEU A 46 -25.86 10.57 -37.05
C LEU A 46 -26.43 10.37 -35.64
N PHE A 47 -27.17 11.38 -35.19
CA PHE A 47 -28.20 11.35 -34.16
C PHE A 47 -29.47 10.69 -34.72
N VAL A 48 -30.12 9.80 -33.95
CA VAL A 48 -31.58 9.57 -34.01
C VAL A 48 -32.09 9.17 -32.61
N GLU A 49 -33.12 9.90 -32.16
CA GLU A 49 -34.01 9.57 -31.03
C GLU A 49 -34.89 8.35 -31.33
N GLU A 50 -35.29 7.58 -30.30
CA GLU A 50 -36.62 6.95 -30.33
C GLU A 50 -37.19 6.76 -28.92
N ALA A 51 -38.46 7.15 -28.78
CA ALA A 51 -39.25 7.11 -27.56
C ALA A 51 -40.37 6.07 -27.65
N ALA A 52 -40.71 5.54 -26.47
CA ALA A 52 -42.00 4.99 -26.03
C ALA A 52 -42.54 3.68 -26.65
N THR A 53 -42.68 2.67 -25.78
CA THR A 53 -43.96 1.96 -25.61
C THR A 53 -44.20 1.61 -24.15
N CYS A 54 -45.43 1.84 -23.72
CA CYS A 54 -46.01 1.59 -22.41
C CYS A 54 -46.78 0.26 -22.45
N GLU A 55 -46.68 -0.57 -21.40
CA GLU A 55 -47.83 -1.33 -20.91
C GLU A 55 -47.63 -1.78 -19.45
N SER A 56 -48.72 -1.69 -18.72
CA SER A 56 -48.90 -1.74 -17.27
C SER A 56 -49.38 -3.12 -16.76
N LYS A 57 -49.04 -3.48 -15.52
CA LYS A 57 -49.97 -4.11 -14.55
C LYS A 57 -49.40 -4.22 -13.12
N GLU A 58 -50.03 -3.44 -12.25
CA GLU A 58 -50.43 -3.64 -10.84
C GLU A 58 -49.81 -4.75 -9.97
N SER A 59 -49.31 -4.36 -8.79
CA SER A 59 -49.78 -4.90 -7.50
C SER A 59 -49.41 -3.97 -6.31
N THR A 60 -50.38 -3.14 -5.94
CA THR A 60 -50.89 -2.82 -4.58
C THR A 60 -50.05 -3.17 -3.32
N GLY A 61 -49.84 -2.18 -2.44
CA GLY A 61 -49.59 -2.44 -1.01
C GLY A 61 -48.94 -1.31 -0.17
N LEU A 62 -49.76 -0.38 0.34
CA LEU A 62 -49.69 0.46 1.58
C LEU A 62 -48.33 0.64 2.32
N ARG A 63 -47.96 1.82 2.86
CA ARG A 63 -48.74 2.71 3.74
C ARG A 63 -47.98 4.05 3.97
N SER A 64 -48.73 5.14 3.92
CA SER A 64 -48.34 6.52 4.28
C SER A 64 -48.39 6.77 5.80
N VAL A 65 -47.47 7.60 6.33
CA VAL A 65 -47.73 8.51 7.46
C VAL A 65 -46.93 9.80 7.25
N THR A 66 -47.63 10.93 7.30
CA THR A 66 -47.15 12.32 7.19
C THR A 66 -47.28 13.02 8.55
N THR A 67 -46.30 13.84 8.93
CA THR A 67 -46.38 15.02 9.83
C THR A 67 -45.07 15.81 9.62
N SER A 68 -45.02 16.89 8.83
CA SER A 68 -45.34 18.30 9.14
C SER A 68 -44.69 18.84 10.42
N GLU A 69 -43.68 19.70 10.27
CA GLU A 69 -43.60 21.01 10.96
C GLU A 69 -42.52 21.91 10.33
N ASP A 70 -42.98 23.04 9.79
CA ASP A 70 -42.25 24.19 9.28
C ASP A 70 -41.71 25.06 10.42
N LEU A 71 -40.59 25.75 10.20
CA LEU A 71 -40.38 27.12 10.70
C LEU A 71 -39.30 27.83 9.87
N ALA A 72 -39.76 28.74 9.02
CA ALA A 72 -38.96 29.76 8.35
C ALA A 72 -39.10 31.09 9.10
N MET A 73 -38.00 31.85 9.27
CA MET A 73 -38.05 33.28 9.58
C MET A 73 -37.32 34.08 8.50
N LYS A 74 -38.07 35.04 7.95
CA LYS A 74 -37.70 36.02 6.93
C LYS A 74 -37.02 37.24 7.56
N MET A 75 -36.00 37.74 6.84
CA MET A 75 -35.74 39.11 6.39
C MET A 75 -35.96 40.27 7.37
N ASN A 76 -34.94 41.13 7.49
CA ASN A 76 -35.11 42.58 7.27
C ASN A 76 -33.78 43.23 6.84
N ASN A 77 -33.88 44.02 5.78
CA ASN A 77 -32.85 44.88 5.18
C ASN A 77 -33.45 46.29 5.03
N GLU A 78 -32.58 47.28 4.83
CA GLU A 78 -32.82 48.72 4.56
C GLU A 78 -33.01 49.59 5.85
N GLN A 79 -32.40 50.78 6.04
CA GLN A 79 -31.77 51.71 5.09
C GLN A 79 -31.03 52.87 5.83
N LEU A 80 -30.06 53.51 5.12
CA LEU A 80 -29.62 54.92 5.18
C LEU A 80 -28.44 55.37 6.09
N LEU A 81 -27.28 55.58 5.43
CA LEU A 81 -26.33 56.71 5.61
C LEU A 81 -26.99 58.05 5.16
N PRO A 82 -26.44 59.29 5.39
CA PRO A 82 -25.01 59.66 5.47
C PRO A 82 -24.62 60.85 6.39
N HIS A 83 -23.32 61.01 6.70
CA HIS A 83 -22.56 62.27 6.48
C HIS A 83 -21.06 62.16 6.85
N ASP A 84 -20.21 62.40 5.85
CA ASP A 84 -18.80 62.83 5.92
C ASP A 84 -18.71 64.32 6.37
N PRO A 85 -17.55 64.92 6.78
CA PRO A 85 -16.24 64.78 6.10
C PRO A 85 -14.93 64.88 6.92
N SER A 86 -13.86 64.36 6.29
CA SER A 86 -12.44 64.79 6.23
C SER A 86 -11.70 65.31 7.49
N VAL A 87 -10.46 64.85 7.69
CA VAL A 87 -9.25 65.70 7.66
C VAL A 87 -8.01 64.80 7.55
N VAL A 88 -7.16 65.14 6.58
CA VAL A 88 -5.81 64.63 6.33
C VAL A 88 -4.83 65.27 7.32
N PHE A 89 -3.88 64.52 7.88
CA PHE A 89 -2.56 65.10 8.20
C PHE A 89 -1.41 64.13 7.91
N LYS A 90 -0.48 64.65 7.10
CA LYS A 90 0.88 64.20 6.84
C LYS A 90 1.70 64.16 8.13
N ALA A 91 2.64 63.23 8.21
CA ALA A 91 3.90 63.44 8.94
C ALA A 91 5.05 62.85 8.10
N ASP A 92 5.87 63.75 7.57
CA ASP A 92 7.22 63.48 7.03
C ASP A 92 8.26 63.97 8.04
N SER A 93 9.47 63.38 7.94
CA SER A 93 10.77 63.86 8.46
C SER A 93 11.07 63.60 9.95
N SER A 94 12.32 63.42 10.39
CA SER A 94 13.58 62.83 9.91
C SER A 94 14.51 62.79 11.14
N ASP A 95 15.60 62.03 11.02
CA ASP A 95 16.89 62.19 11.73
C ASP A 95 17.08 61.69 13.17
N GLY A 96 18.04 60.74 13.28
CA GLY A 96 19.15 60.88 14.22
C GLY A 96 19.21 59.89 15.40
N PRO A 97 20.28 59.07 15.54
CA PRO A 97 20.42 58.10 16.63
C PRO A 97 21.11 58.72 17.85
N LEU A 98 20.57 58.47 19.05
CA LEU A 98 21.27 58.78 20.30
C LEU A 98 21.81 57.50 20.94
N SER A 99 23.14 57.38 20.83
CA SER A 99 24.00 56.55 21.67
C SER A 99 23.93 57.07 23.12
N LEU A 100 23.57 56.21 24.06
CA LEU A 100 23.75 56.46 25.49
C LEU A 100 24.68 55.39 26.06
N ASN A 101 25.95 55.75 26.02
CA ASN A 101 27.01 55.18 26.83
C ASN A 101 26.90 55.85 28.22
N VAL A 102 26.57 55.10 29.27
CA VAL A 102 26.65 55.58 30.65
C VAL A 102 27.52 54.60 31.43
N GLU A 103 28.79 54.97 31.50
CA GLU A 103 29.78 54.40 32.37
C GLU A 103 29.53 54.91 33.81
N SER A 104 29.52 53.97 34.75
CA SER A 104 29.28 54.17 36.17
C SER A 104 30.58 54.49 36.90
N PRO A 105 30.71 55.61 37.65
CA PRO A 105 31.80 55.77 38.61
C PRO A 105 31.35 55.46 40.05
N GLY A 106 32.20 54.74 40.76
CA GLY A 106 32.00 54.26 42.14
C GLY A 106 32.10 55.31 43.26
N PRO A 107 32.09 54.87 44.53
CA PRO A 107 31.58 55.66 45.65
C PRO A 107 32.67 56.31 46.54
N THR A 108 32.25 57.42 47.18
CA THR A 108 32.58 57.92 48.54
C THR A 108 34.04 58.02 49.03
N ARG A 109 34.48 59.26 49.35
CA ARG A 109 34.82 59.70 50.73
C ARG A 109 34.91 61.23 50.79
N GLY A 110 34.29 61.85 51.79
CA GLY A 110 34.05 63.30 51.83
C GLY A 110 35.10 64.15 52.55
N GLU A 111 34.83 65.45 52.61
CA GLU A 111 35.10 66.34 53.75
C GLU A 111 34.36 67.69 53.57
N LYS A 112 33.93 68.26 54.70
CA LYS A 112 33.11 69.47 54.83
C LYS A 112 33.96 70.73 54.77
N LYS A 113 33.44 71.82 54.16
CA LYS A 113 33.56 73.20 54.67
C LYS A 113 32.54 74.15 54.03
N GLU A 114 31.65 74.67 54.87
CA GLU A 114 30.78 75.85 54.71
C GLU A 114 31.63 77.13 54.52
N THR A 115 31.25 78.26 53.90
CA THR A 115 30.03 78.96 53.37
C THR A 115 30.55 80.26 52.67
N PRO A 116 29.75 81.25 52.18
CA PRO A 116 28.36 81.28 51.68
C PRO A 116 28.22 82.00 50.31
N ALA A 117 27.17 81.69 49.54
CA ALA A 117 26.36 82.68 48.80
C ALA A 117 25.27 81.97 47.96
N ALA A 118 24.24 82.72 47.59
CA ALA A 118 23.08 82.35 46.77
C ALA A 118 22.03 81.46 47.45
N ALA A 119 21.34 82.07 48.43
CA ALA A 119 19.91 81.86 48.55
C ALA A 119 19.24 82.29 47.24
N LEU A 120 18.48 81.36 46.64
CA LEU A 120 17.34 81.52 45.74
C LEU A 120 17.31 80.23 44.89
N ASP A 121 16.67 79.19 45.44
CA ASP A 121 15.74 78.26 44.75
C ASP A 121 15.58 76.95 45.57
N ASN A 122 15.10 77.07 46.81
CA ASN A 122 15.01 75.95 47.77
C ASN A 122 13.60 75.80 48.39
N LYS A 123 12.59 76.34 47.71
CA LYS A 123 11.18 76.22 48.10
C LYS A 123 10.48 75.10 47.32
N ASP A 124 10.72 75.02 46.02
CA ASP A 124 10.02 74.08 45.14
C ASP A 124 10.51 72.63 45.28
N ALA A 125 11.81 72.42 45.60
CA ALA A 125 12.35 71.07 45.86
C ALA A 125 11.84 70.47 47.19
N ASN A 126 11.54 71.31 48.19
CA ASN A 126 11.08 70.85 49.50
C ASN A 126 9.55 70.63 49.53
N GLU A 127 8.81 71.41 48.73
CA GLU A 127 7.36 71.23 48.52
C GLU A 127 7.05 69.99 47.66
N SER A 128 7.82 69.75 46.59
CA SER A 128 7.64 68.56 45.71
C SER A 128 8.06 67.24 46.36
N MET A 129 8.91 67.26 47.40
CA MET A 129 9.24 66.07 48.21
C MET A 129 8.24 65.84 49.35
N GLN A 130 7.51 66.86 49.79
CA GLN A 130 6.56 66.75 50.90
C GLN A 130 5.32 65.92 50.55
N GLU A 131 4.86 66.01 49.29
CA GLU A 131 3.70 65.31 48.77
C GLU A 131 3.89 63.78 48.70
N PRO A 132 4.96 63.24 48.09
CA PRO A 132 5.23 61.80 48.09
C PRO A 132 5.53 61.27 49.50
N HIS A 133 6.08 62.08 50.42
CA HIS A 133 6.23 61.66 51.83
C HIS A 133 4.88 61.55 52.57
N LYS A 134 3.94 62.47 52.33
CA LYS A 134 2.57 62.38 52.88
C LYS A 134 1.82 61.19 52.30
N GLU A 135 1.95 60.92 51.00
CA GLU A 135 1.39 59.72 50.37
C GLU A 135 2.02 58.43 50.88
N ARG A 136 3.33 58.39 51.05
CA ARG A 136 4.03 57.25 51.66
C ARG A 136 3.59 57.02 53.10
N GLY A 137 3.31 58.10 53.86
CA GLY A 137 2.74 58.05 55.20
C GLY A 137 1.32 57.45 55.20
N ARG A 138 0.44 57.92 54.31
CA ARG A 138 -0.92 57.39 54.12
C ARG A 138 -0.92 55.92 53.68
N ALA A 139 -0.07 55.56 52.72
CA ALA A 139 0.10 54.18 52.27
C ALA A 139 0.63 53.29 53.40
N SER A 140 1.57 53.79 54.21
CA SER A 140 2.09 53.05 55.37
C SER A 140 1.03 52.86 56.47
N GLN A 141 0.20 53.88 56.73
CA GLN A 141 -0.92 53.75 57.67
C GLN A 141 -1.98 52.76 57.16
N LEU A 142 -2.35 52.84 55.88
CA LEU A 142 -3.29 51.89 55.28
C LEU A 142 -2.74 50.46 55.31
N ASN A 143 -1.46 50.27 55.01
CA ASN A 143 -0.81 48.97 55.08
C ASN A 143 -0.82 48.43 56.52
N ARG A 144 -0.49 49.24 57.53
CA ARG A 144 -0.61 48.84 58.95
C ARG A 144 -2.05 48.47 59.32
N LEU A 145 -3.03 49.22 58.83
CA LEU A 145 -4.45 48.98 59.10
C LEU A 145 -4.95 47.69 58.44
N LEU A 146 -4.53 47.43 57.19
CA LEU A 146 -4.78 46.19 56.48
C LEU A 146 -4.08 45.00 57.16
N GLN A 147 -2.82 45.15 57.60
CA GLN A 147 -2.12 44.14 58.38
C GLN A 147 -2.82 43.84 59.71
N THR A 148 -3.36 44.86 60.39
CA THR A 148 -4.13 44.69 61.63
C THR A 148 -5.45 43.95 61.36
N LYS A 149 -6.15 44.30 60.26
CA LYS A 149 -7.36 43.59 59.82
C LYS A 149 -7.07 42.13 59.44
N LEU A 150 -6.00 41.87 58.69
CA LEU A 150 -5.56 40.53 58.34
C LEU A 150 -5.24 39.73 59.61
N THR A 151 -4.49 40.31 60.54
CA THR A 151 -4.16 39.67 61.82
C THR A 151 -5.43 39.35 62.64
N GLY A 152 -6.45 40.22 62.59
CA GLY A 152 -7.76 39.96 63.19
C GLY A 152 -8.52 38.82 62.51
N LEU A 153 -8.46 38.72 61.17
CA LEU A 153 -9.10 37.64 60.41
C LEU A 153 -8.42 36.29 60.66
N PHE A 154 -7.08 36.25 60.74
CA PHE A 154 -6.33 35.03 61.02
C PHE A 154 -6.49 34.54 62.46
N LYS A 155 -6.70 35.44 63.44
CA LYS A 155 -6.92 35.05 64.85
C LYS A 155 -8.32 34.47 65.10
N ASN A 156 -9.29 34.70 64.22
CA ASN A 156 -10.70 34.36 64.43
C ASN A 156 -11.20 33.19 63.56
N ARG A 157 -10.36 32.58 62.73
CA ARG A 157 -10.73 31.43 61.88
C ARG A 157 -9.87 30.21 62.23
N PRO A 158 -10.33 29.29 63.09
CA PRO A 158 -9.70 27.98 63.22
C PRO A 158 -10.07 27.19 61.96
N ILE A 159 -9.20 27.20 60.96
CA ILE A 159 -9.32 26.32 59.80
C ILE A 159 -8.95 24.91 60.29
N PRO A 160 -9.76 23.87 60.05
CA PRO A 160 -9.40 22.50 60.41
C PRO A 160 -8.05 22.13 59.78
N ASP A 161 -7.13 21.55 60.56
CA ASP A 161 -5.77 21.22 60.10
C ASP A 161 -5.78 20.37 58.82
N SER A 162 -6.78 19.52 58.63
CA SER A 162 -6.97 18.70 57.43
C SER A 162 -7.31 19.49 56.15
N GLN A 163 -7.98 20.64 56.27
CA GLN A 163 -8.34 21.51 55.14
C GLN A 163 -7.17 22.44 54.79
N LEU A 164 -6.43 22.90 55.81
CA LEU A 164 -5.16 23.62 55.68
C LEU A 164 -4.07 22.77 55.02
N GLU A 165 -3.99 21.47 55.33
CA GLU A 165 -3.01 20.58 54.68
C GLU A 165 -3.37 20.26 53.23
N ALA A 166 -4.65 20.08 52.91
CA ALA A 166 -5.09 19.92 51.51
C ALA A 166 -4.81 21.19 50.68
N GLU A 167 -5.16 22.37 51.19
CA GLU A 167 -4.86 23.66 50.56
C GLU A 167 -3.34 23.92 50.47
N ARG A 168 -2.56 23.47 51.46
CA ARG A 168 -1.08 23.53 51.41
C ARG A 168 -0.51 22.57 50.38
N CYS A 169 -1.02 21.35 50.25
CA CYS A 169 -0.58 20.41 49.22
C CYS A 169 -0.92 20.94 47.81
N GLU A 170 -2.10 21.54 47.62
CA GLU A 170 -2.47 22.17 46.35
C GLU A 170 -1.61 23.42 46.07
N TYR A 171 -1.34 24.24 47.08
CA TYR A 171 -0.45 25.40 46.97
C TYR A 171 1.00 24.99 46.70
N GLU A 172 1.50 23.91 47.33
CA GLU A 172 2.83 23.35 47.10
C GLU A 172 2.94 22.73 45.71
N GLN A 173 1.90 22.06 45.21
CA GLN A 173 1.85 21.56 43.83
C GLN A 173 1.83 22.72 42.83
N GLN A 174 1.00 23.74 43.07
CA GLN A 174 0.94 24.93 42.23
C GLN A 174 2.25 25.73 42.29
N GLN A 175 2.92 25.77 43.44
CA GLN A 175 4.23 26.40 43.61
C GLN A 175 5.30 25.59 42.87
N GLN A 176 5.29 24.26 42.94
CA GLN A 176 6.19 23.41 42.15
C GLN A 176 5.96 23.58 40.65
N GLU A 177 4.71 23.76 40.20
CA GLU A 177 4.40 24.09 38.81
C GLU A 177 4.92 25.48 38.43
N CYS A 178 4.70 26.50 39.26
CA CYS A 178 5.26 27.83 39.07
C CYS A 178 6.80 27.79 39.00
N ASP A 179 7.44 27.03 39.88
CA ASP A 179 8.90 26.84 39.92
C ASP A 179 9.39 26.17 38.63
N LYS A 180 8.69 25.13 38.14
CA LYS A 180 8.98 24.51 36.84
C LYS A 180 8.86 25.51 35.69
N TYR A 181 7.81 26.33 35.67
CA TYR A 181 7.65 27.37 34.65
C TYR A 181 8.73 28.46 34.75
N ILE A 182 9.14 28.84 35.96
CA ILE A 182 10.23 29.80 36.19
C ILE A 182 11.56 29.21 35.71
N HIS A 183 11.84 27.95 36.01
CA HIS A 183 13.03 27.25 35.52
C HIS A 183 13.03 27.18 33.99
N LEU A 184 11.92 26.77 33.37
CA LEU A 184 11.79 26.74 31.91
C LEU A 184 11.99 28.12 31.29
N LEU A 185 11.40 29.18 31.87
CA LEU A 185 11.60 30.55 31.40
C LEU A 185 13.06 31.01 31.55
N THR A 186 13.73 30.58 32.61
CA THR A 186 15.14 30.91 32.86
C THR A 186 16.05 30.20 31.86
N ASP A 187 15.79 28.92 31.59
CA ASP A 187 16.51 28.14 30.57
C ASP A 187 16.29 28.72 29.18
N LEU A 188 15.05 29.08 28.82
CA LEU A 188 14.74 29.73 27.54
C LEU A 188 15.43 31.10 27.41
N LYS A 189 15.48 31.90 28.49
CA LYS A 189 16.22 33.16 28.51
C LYS A 189 17.72 32.94 28.30
N LEU A 190 18.29 31.92 28.95
CA LEU A 190 19.71 31.57 28.80
C LEU A 190 20.02 31.07 27.38
N GLN A 191 19.12 30.27 26.80
CA GLN A 191 19.24 29.84 25.40
C GLN A 191 19.16 31.02 24.44
N LEU A 192 18.23 31.95 24.66
CA LEU A 192 18.11 33.15 23.85
C LEU A 192 19.33 34.06 23.98
N SER A 193 19.89 34.24 25.19
CA SER A 193 21.11 35.03 25.38
C SER A 193 22.31 34.37 24.72
N ALA A 194 22.49 33.05 24.90
CA ALA A 194 23.58 32.32 24.23
C ALA A 194 23.46 32.36 22.70
N ALA A 195 22.24 32.24 22.17
CA ALA A 195 21.98 32.38 20.73
C ALA A 195 22.25 33.81 20.24
N SER A 196 21.86 34.83 21.02
CA SER A 196 22.15 36.23 20.73
C SER A 196 23.65 36.52 20.74
N ASP A 197 24.37 36.04 21.75
CA ASP A 197 25.81 36.24 21.91
C ASP A 197 26.59 35.56 20.78
N SER A 198 26.23 34.32 20.43
CA SER A 198 26.84 33.60 19.31
C SER A 198 26.54 34.25 17.96
N ALA A 199 25.30 34.71 17.73
CA ALA A 199 24.95 35.45 16.51
C ALA A 199 25.71 36.79 16.43
N GLN A 200 25.89 37.48 17.56
CA GLN A 200 26.67 38.71 17.62
C GLN A 200 28.16 38.46 17.34
N GLN A 201 28.76 37.42 17.94
CA GLN A 201 30.14 37.01 17.66
C GLN A 201 30.35 36.69 16.18
N GLN A 202 29.42 35.95 15.55
CA GLN A 202 29.47 35.67 14.12
C GLN A 202 29.35 36.94 13.27
N ALA A 203 28.49 37.89 13.66
CA ALA A 203 28.35 39.16 12.97
C ALA A 203 29.62 40.02 13.08
N GLU A 204 30.28 40.01 14.24
CA GLU A 204 31.56 40.70 14.46
C GLU A 204 32.69 40.05 13.66
N GLU A 205 32.78 38.71 13.63
CA GLU A 205 33.75 37.99 12.81
C GLU A 205 33.58 38.30 11.31
N LEU A 206 32.35 38.26 10.81
CA LEU A 206 32.05 38.60 9.41
C LEU A 206 32.38 40.06 9.09
N ARG A 207 32.19 40.99 10.03
CA ARG A 207 32.59 42.40 9.86
C ARG A 207 34.10 42.56 9.78
N LEU A 208 34.85 41.84 10.60
CA LEU A 208 36.31 41.85 10.55
C LEU A 208 36.80 41.30 9.21
N GLN A 209 36.21 40.18 8.75
CA GLN A 209 36.52 39.60 7.43
C GLN A 209 36.15 40.56 6.29
N GLU A 210 35.01 41.25 6.36
CA GLU A 210 34.63 42.26 5.37
C GLU A 210 35.66 43.39 5.31
N LEU A 211 36.11 43.89 6.46
CA LEU A 211 37.11 44.96 6.52
C LEU A 211 38.45 44.51 5.94
N GLU A 212 38.97 43.36 6.35
CA GLU A 212 40.21 42.79 5.82
C GLU A 212 40.15 42.61 4.30
N LYS A 213 39.04 42.10 3.77
CA LYS A 213 38.86 41.91 2.33
C LYS A 213 38.73 43.24 1.57
N LEU A 214 38.13 44.26 2.18
CA LEU A 214 38.10 45.60 1.60
C LEU A 214 39.50 46.21 1.53
N ASP A 215 40.30 46.05 2.58
CA ASP A 215 41.68 46.54 2.63
C ASP A 215 42.54 45.83 1.56
N GLU A 216 42.47 44.49 1.46
CA GLU A 216 43.15 43.71 0.41
C GLU A 216 42.77 44.20 -1.01
N VAL A 217 41.47 44.40 -1.27
CA VAL A 217 40.98 44.86 -2.58
C VAL A 217 41.46 46.27 -2.89
N GLU A 218 41.48 47.16 -1.90
CA GLU A 218 41.96 48.53 -2.06
C GLU A 218 43.47 48.57 -2.35
N GLU A 219 44.28 47.75 -1.66
CA GLU A 219 45.72 47.63 -1.92
C GLU A 219 46.01 47.12 -3.35
N GLU A 220 45.36 46.02 -3.76
CA GLU A 220 45.49 45.46 -5.11
C GLU A 220 44.98 46.44 -6.18
N TRP A 221 43.91 47.18 -5.90
CA TRP A 221 43.38 48.21 -6.79
C TRP A 221 44.38 49.35 -6.98
N GLN A 222 44.97 49.85 -5.91
CA GLN A 222 46.00 50.91 -5.97
C GLN A 222 47.23 50.44 -6.74
N ALA A 223 47.68 49.21 -6.53
CA ALA A 223 48.79 48.61 -7.29
C ALA A 223 48.48 48.53 -8.79
N LEU A 224 47.27 48.09 -9.16
CA LEU A 224 46.83 48.02 -10.55
C LEU A 224 46.73 49.41 -11.21
N VAL A 225 46.22 50.41 -10.48
CA VAL A 225 46.14 51.80 -10.95
C VAL A 225 47.54 52.38 -11.15
N ALA A 226 48.50 52.10 -10.26
CA ALA A 226 49.89 52.52 -10.41
C ALA A 226 50.56 51.87 -11.63
N LEU A 227 50.38 50.56 -11.83
CA LEU A 227 50.90 49.84 -13.00
C LEU A 227 50.30 50.38 -14.31
N LYS A 228 48.99 50.65 -14.32
CA LYS A 228 48.30 51.27 -15.45
C LYS A 228 48.85 52.66 -15.75
N GLN A 229 49.09 53.48 -14.72
CA GLN A 229 49.72 54.79 -14.84
C GLN A 229 51.10 54.70 -15.48
N ASP A 230 51.97 53.84 -14.94
CA ASP A 230 53.36 53.70 -15.39
C ASP A 230 53.46 53.18 -16.82
N ALA A 231 52.65 52.18 -17.17
CA ALA A 231 52.58 51.64 -18.53
C ALA A 231 52.10 52.70 -19.54
N ALA A 232 51.04 53.46 -19.20
CA ALA A 232 50.48 54.49 -20.06
C ALA A 232 51.45 55.68 -20.23
N VAL A 233 52.10 56.13 -19.15
CA VAL A 233 53.12 57.18 -19.19
C VAL A 233 54.31 56.73 -20.03
N SER A 234 54.79 55.50 -19.85
CA SER A 234 55.92 54.95 -20.62
C SER A 234 55.62 54.88 -22.13
N ALA A 235 54.40 54.47 -22.50
CA ALA A 235 53.96 54.39 -23.89
C ALA A 235 53.82 55.77 -24.54
N LEU A 236 53.27 56.76 -23.82
CA LEU A 236 53.00 58.10 -24.34
C LEU A 236 54.22 59.03 -24.28
N SER A 237 55.19 58.78 -23.39
CA SER A 237 56.39 59.60 -23.21
C SER A 237 57.23 59.75 -24.48
N ARG A 238 57.24 58.73 -25.34
CA ARG A 238 57.99 58.75 -26.62
C ARG A 238 57.41 59.73 -27.64
N ARG A 239 56.10 60.03 -27.57
CA ARG A 239 55.39 60.85 -28.57
C ARG A 239 55.11 62.27 -28.10
N LEU A 240 54.83 62.45 -26.80
CA LEU A 240 54.35 63.72 -26.23
C LEU A 240 55.36 64.39 -25.28
N GLY A 241 56.42 63.68 -24.88
CA GLY A 241 57.30 64.09 -23.78
C GLY A 241 56.77 63.64 -22.42
N LYS A 242 57.67 63.49 -21.42
CA LYS A 242 57.35 62.88 -20.12
C LYS A 242 56.26 63.64 -19.34
N GLU A 243 56.35 64.97 -19.30
CA GLU A 243 55.43 65.81 -18.52
C GLU A 243 54.05 65.89 -19.16
N ALA A 244 53.98 66.10 -20.48
CA ALA A 244 52.70 66.13 -21.20
C ALA A 244 52.01 64.75 -21.19
N ALA A 245 52.77 63.65 -21.26
CA ALA A 245 52.24 62.30 -21.11
C ALA A 245 51.64 62.07 -19.70
N ARG A 246 52.34 62.50 -18.63
CA ARG A 246 51.82 62.41 -17.25
C ARG A 246 50.52 63.20 -17.07
N ALA A 247 50.47 64.45 -17.54
CA ALA A 247 49.28 65.28 -17.44
C ALA A 247 48.07 64.67 -18.19
N LYS A 248 48.30 64.11 -19.39
CA LYS A 248 47.24 63.46 -20.17
C LYS A 248 46.73 62.18 -19.49
N VAL A 249 47.62 61.34 -18.98
CA VAL A 249 47.26 60.10 -18.26
C VAL A 249 46.49 60.42 -16.99
N GLN A 250 46.94 61.40 -16.20
CA GLN A 250 46.22 61.87 -15.01
C GLN A 250 44.81 62.37 -15.34
N SER A 251 44.65 63.19 -16.39
CA SER A 251 43.32 63.65 -16.83
C SER A 251 42.39 62.51 -17.26
N VAL A 252 42.91 61.45 -17.87
CA VAL A 252 42.09 60.28 -18.26
C VAL A 252 41.71 59.47 -17.03
N LEU A 253 42.62 59.29 -16.07
CA LEU A 253 42.35 58.53 -14.85
C LEU A 253 41.36 59.24 -13.93
N THR A 254 41.41 60.57 -13.82
CA THR A 254 40.39 61.32 -13.06
C THR A 254 39.02 61.22 -13.72
N ALA A 255 38.95 61.28 -15.05
CA ALA A 255 37.70 61.08 -15.78
C ALA A 255 37.16 59.64 -15.63
N GLU A 256 38.05 58.64 -15.62
CA GLU A 256 37.69 57.25 -15.39
C GLU A 256 37.19 57.01 -13.96
N GLN A 257 37.86 57.56 -12.95
CA GLN A 257 37.45 57.46 -11.54
C GLN A 257 36.04 58.01 -11.36
N LEU A 258 35.73 59.16 -11.95
CA LEU A 258 34.38 59.75 -11.88
C LEU A 258 33.31 58.81 -12.47
N ARG A 259 33.63 58.10 -13.57
CA ARG A 259 32.71 57.10 -14.16
C ARG A 259 32.59 55.85 -13.32
N GLN A 260 33.67 55.42 -12.67
CA GLN A 260 33.63 54.30 -11.72
C GLN A 260 32.77 54.63 -10.50
N ASP A 261 32.90 55.84 -9.94
CA ASP A 261 32.07 56.29 -8.81
C ASP A 261 30.57 56.32 -9.19
N GLU A 262 30.25 56.79 -10.40
CA GLU A 262 28.89 56.75 -10.94
C GLU A 262 28.37 55.30 -11.08
N LEU A 263 29.21 54.39 -11.58
CA LEU A 263 28.89 52.97 -11.70
C LEU A 263 28.65 52.32 -10.34
N VAL A 264 29.50 52.59 -9.34
CA VAL A 264 29.34 52.09 -7.97
C VAL A 264 28.03 52.59 -7.36
N LYS A 265 27.72 53.88 -7.52
CA LYS A 265 26.43 54.46 -7.09
C LYS A 265 25.24 53.76 -7.78
N ALA A 266 25.33 53.49 -9.08
CA ALA A 266 24.29 52.79 -9.83
C ALA A 266 24.12 51.33 -9.37
N ARG A 267 25.23 50.61 -9.17
CA ARG A 267 25.25 49.23 -8.64
C ARG A 267 24.64 49.14 -7.25
N LEU A 268 24.98 50.08 -6.36
CA LEU A 268 24.38 50.16 -5.02
C LEU A 268 22.87 50.39 -5.08
N LYS A 269 22.40 51.28 -5.96
CA LYS A 269 20.96 51.49 -6.19
C LYS A 269 20.28 50.23 -6.72
N HIS A 270 20.89 49.54 -7.69
CA HIS A 270 20.38 48.28 -8.23
C HIS A 270 20.25 47.22 -7.14
N PHE A 271 21.28 47.06 -6.30
CA PHE A 271 21.25 46.14 -5.16
C PHE A 271 20.09 46.49 -4.22
N LYS A 272 19.98 47.76 -3.78
CA LYS A 272 18.88 48.22 -2.90
C LYS A 272 17.49 47.90 -3.49
N LEU A 273 17.28 48.17 -4.78
CA LEU A 273 16.03 47.86 -5.46
C LEU A 273 15.77 46.35 -5.52
N ARG A 274 16.78 45.55 -5.88
CA ARG A 274 16.67 44.08 -5.93
C ARG A 274 16.30 43.49 -4.57
N PHE A 275 16.89 44.00 -3.49
CA PHE A 275 16.52 43.60 -2.13
C PHE A 275 15.08 43.99 -1.79
N ARG A 276 14.66 45.20 -2.18
CA ARG A 276 13.28 45.64 -1.95
C ARG A 276 12.27 44.78 -2.71
N VAL A 277 12.56 44.41 -3.96
CA VAL A 277 11.72 43.51 -4.76
C VAL A 277 11.59 42.15 -4.08
N ARG A 278 12.72 41.51 -3.72
CA ARG A 278 12.70 40.22 -3.02
C ARG A 278 11.88 40.26 -1.72
N ARG A 279 12.01 41.35 -0.95
CA ARG A 279 11.24 41.54 0.28
C ARG A 279 9.75 41.64 -0.01
N LEU A 280 9.36 42.45 -1.00
CA LEU A 280 7.96 42.61 -1.41
C LEU A 280 7.36 41.30 -1.96
N GLU A 281 8.12 40.54 -2.74
CA GLU A 281 7.69 39.22 -3.23
C GLU A 281 7.47 38.23 -2.08
N ALA A 282 8.34 38.23 -1.06
CA ALA A 282 8.16 37.40 0.13
C ALA A 282 6.92 37.82 0.93
N GLU A 283 6.76 39.13 1.16
CA GLU A 283 5.56 39.68 1.82
C GLU A 283 4.27 39.35 1.04
N LEU A 284 4.32 39.35 -0.29
CA LEU A 284 3.18 38.99 -1.14
C LEU A 284 2.84 37.51 -1.03
N ARG A 285 3.82 36.61 -1.14
CA ARG A 285 3.60 35.17 -0.98
C ARG A 285 3.00 34.82 0.38
N GLU A 286 3.53 35.42 1.45
CA GLU A 286 3.00 35.21 2.79
C GLU A 286 1.56 35.73 2.92
N LYS A 287 1.22 36.84 2.26
CA LYS A 287 -0.16 37.34 2.19
C LYS A 287 -1.05 36.43 1.35
N ASP A 288 -0.59 35.89 0.24
CA ASP A 288 -1.36 34.94 -0.58
C ASP A 288 -1.65 33.65 0.21
N GLU A 289 -0.67 33.14 0.95
CA GLU A 289 -0.84 31.99 1.85
C GLU A 289 -1.83 32.28 2.99
N ARG A 290 -1.75 33.47 3.60
CA ARG A 290 -2.67 33.89 4.68
C ARG A 290 -4.05 34.29 4.19
N SER A 291 -4.16 34.79 2.95
CA SER A 291 -5.41 35.25 2.34
C SER A 291 -6.14 34.15 1.59
N ARG A 292 -5.52 32.96 1.45
CA ARG A 292 -6.20 31.76 0.97
C ARG A 292 -7.43 31.51 1.85
N ASP A 293 -8.60 31.68 1.28
CA ASP A 293 -9.86 31.57 2.01
C ASP A 293 -9.96 30.16 2.61
N PRO A 294 -10.12 30.02 3.95
CA PRO A 294 -10.31 28.73 4.59
C PRO A 294 -11.43 27.90 3.93
N LEU A 295 -12.49 28.54 3.43
CA LEU A 295 -13.55 27.86 2.69
C LEU A 295 -13.09 27.31 1.34
N GLN A 296 -12.23 28.03 0.63
CA GLN A 296 -11.66 27.55 -0.63
C GLN A 296 -10.77 26.33 -0.40
N VAL A 297 -9.95 26.34 0.65
CA VAL A 297 -9.12 25.18 1.02
C VAL A 297 -9.98 23.97 1.35
N GLN A 298 -11.03 24.16 2.15
CA GLN A 298 -11.96 23.08 2.49
C GLN A 298 -12.69 22.54 1.25
N PHE A 299 -13.09 23.42 0.32
CA PHE A 299 -13.73 23.01 -0.92
C PHE A 299 -12.81 22.18 -1.82
N GLU A 300 -11.55 22.61 -2.00
CA GLU A 300 -10.54 21.85 -2.74
C GLU A 300 -10.27 20.49 -2.08
N GLN A 301 -10.20 20.45 -0.75
CA GLN A 301 -10.03 19.20 -0.01
C GLN A 301 -11.21 18.25 -0.23
N LEU A 302 -12.45 18.73 -0.08
CA LEU A 302 -13.66 17.93 -0.34
C LEU A 302 -13.72 17.43 -1.79
N GLN A 303 -13.24 18.23 -2.75
CA GLN A 303 -13.16 17.83 -4.14
C GLN A 303 -12.13 16.71 -4.36
N ALA A 304 -10.98 16.79 -3.72
CA ALA A 304 -9.95 15.74 -3.74
C ALA A 304 -10.47 14.44 -3.10
N GLU A 305 -11.10 14.54 -1.92
CA GLU A 305 -11.71 13.40 -1.22
C GLU A 305 -12.81 12.75 -2.06
N ARG A 306 -13.69 13.53 -2.68
CA ARG A 306 -14.72 13.01 -3.60
C ARG A 306 -14.09 12.27 -4.78
N LEU A 307 -13.03 12.82 -5.37
CA LEU A 307 -12.35 12.18 -6.49
C LEU A 307 -11.70 10.86 -6.07
N GLU A 308 -11.14 10.79 -4.87
CA GLU A 308 -10.56 9.57 -4.31
C GLU A 308 -11.62 8.51 -4.02
N GLN A 309 -12.75 8.89 -3.41
CA GLN A 309 -13.89 8.01 -3.19
C GLN A 309 -14.45 7.45 -4.50
N LYS A 310 -14.56 8.30 -5.54
CA LYS A 310 -15.00 7.86 -6.87
C LYS A 310 -14.03 6.82 -7.46
N LYS A 311 -12.72 7.09 -7.42
CA LYS A 311 -11.70 6.12 -7.88
C LYS A 311 -11.80 4.81 -7.11
N GLN A 312 -12.06 4.86 -5.81
CA GLN A 312 -12.19 3.65 -5.00
C GLN A 312 -13.46 2.85 -5.36
N ALA A 313 -14.58 3.53 -5.57
CA ALA A 313 -15.82 2.90 -6.02
C ALA A 313 -15.64 2.26 -7.41
N GLU A 314 -14.93 2.92 -8.33
CA GLU A 314 -14.60 2.37 -9.65
C GLU A 314 -13.75 1.09 -9.52
N ARG A 315 -12.69 1.09 -8.71
CA ARG A 315 -11.88 -0.12 -8.44
C ARG A 315 -12.72 -1.26 -7.87
N GLN A 316 -13.57 -0.98 -6.88
CA GLN A 316 -14.46 -1.98 -6.30
C GLN A 316 -15.46 -2.53 -7.33
N SER A 317 -15.99 -1.67 -8.20
CA SER A 317 -16.89 -2.09 -9.28
C SER A 317 -16.21 -3.01 -10.29
N GLU A 318 -14.95 -2.71 -10.66
CA GLU A 318 -14.16 -3.56 -11.55
C GLU A 318 -13.83 -4.92 -10.92
N GLU A 319 -13.49 -4.94 -9.63
CA GLU A 319 -13.24 -6.17 -8.88
C GLU A 319 -14.51 -7.03 -8.77
N SER A 320 -15.65 -6.42 -8.48
CA SER A 320 -16.96 -7.08 -8.47
C SER A 320 -17.29 -7.70 -9.83
N LEU A 321 -17.07 -6.95 -10.92
CA LEU A 321 -17.28 -7.45 -12.28
C LEU A 321 -16.34 -8.63 -12.61
N LYS A 322 -15.06 -8.56 -12.19
CA LYS A 322 -14.10 -9.67 -12.35
C LYS A 322 -14.58 -10.91 -11.59
N LEU A 323 -15.09 -10.75 -10.37
CA LEU A 323 -15.65 -11.86 -9.59
C LEU A 323 -16.90 -12.44 -10.25
N GLN A 324 -17.82 -11.61 -10.73
CA GLN A 324 -19.01 -12.06 -11.45
C GLN A 324 -18.66 -12.87 -12.71
N LYS A 325 -17.63 -12.45 -13.46
CA LYS A 325 -17.11 -13.21 -14.61
C LYS A 325 -16.54 -14.57 -14.18
N LYS A 326 -15.76 -14.63 -13.10
CA LYS A 326 -15.23 -15.89 -12.55
C LYS A 326 -16.34 -16.83 -12.09
N ILE A 327 -17.36 -16.31 -11.43
CA ILE A 327 -18.55 -17.08 -11.00
C ILE A 327 -19.25 -17.65 -12.23
N SER A 328 -19.51 -16.83 -13.24
CA SER A 328 -20.20 -17.25 -14.48
C SER A 328 -19.43 -18.37 -15.20
N SER A 329 -18.10 -18.21 -15.37
CA SER A 329 -17.26 -19.26 -15.96
C SER A 329 -17.24 -20.55 -15.12
N SER A 330 -17.21 -20.43 -13.79
CA SER A 330 -17.27 -21.59 -12.90
C SER A 330 -18.61 -22.32 -13.00
N LEU A 331 -19.72 -21.58 -13.12
CA LEU A 331 -21.05 -22.15 -13.32
C LEU A 331 -21.17 -22.88 -14.67
N GLU A 332 -20.57 -22.34 -15.72
CA GLU A 332 -20.50 -23.00 -17.03
C GLU A 332 -19.73 -24.33 -16.94
N ILE A 333 -18.56 -24.33 -16.29
CA ILE A 333 -17.78 -25.56 -16.06
C ILE A 333 -18.58 -26.57 -15.23
N LEU A 334 -19.24 -26.13 -14.16
CA LEU A 334 -20.09 -27.00 -13.34
C LEU A 334 -21.24 -27.59 -14.14
N SER A 335 -21.87 -26.81 -15.03
CA SER A 335 -22.91 -27.30 -15.94
C SER A 335 -22.36 -28.40 -16.86
N ASN A 336 -21.21 -28.17 -17.47
CA ASN A 336 -20.54 -29.14 -18.34
C ASN A 336 -20.17 -30.43 -17.59
N VAL A 337 -19.70 -30.32 -16.35
CA VAL A 337 -19.39 -31.48 -15.50
C VAL A 337 -20.66 -32.24 -15.13
N LYS A 338 -21.74 -31.52 -14.77
CA LYS A 338 -23.03 -32.13 -14.45
C LYS A 338 -23.59 -32.91 -15.64
N GLU A 339 -23.50 -32.36 -16.84
CA GLU A 339 -23.93 -33.03 -18.07
C GLU A 339 -23.10 -34.30 -18.35
N LYS A 340 -21.76 -34.20 -18.29
CA LYS A 340 -20.87 -35.36 -18.47
C LYS A 340 -21.13 -36.46 -17.43
N LEU A 341 -21.38 -36.07 -16.18
CA LEU A 341 -21.74 -37.00 -15.11
C LEU A 341 -23.06 -37.71 -15.44
N PHE A 342 -24.07 -36.98 -15.88
CA PHE A 342 -25.36 -37.54 -16.26
C PHE A 342 -25.23 -38.57 -17.40
N TRP A 343 -24.50 -38.23 -18.46
CA TRP A 343 -24.26 -39.17 -19.57
C TRP A 343 -23.49 -40.40 -19.13
N SER A 344 -22.44 -40.23 -18.33
CA SER A 344 -21.66 -41.35 -17.76
C SER A 344 -22.54 -42.25 -16.88
N GLN A 345 -23.42 -41.69 -16.06
CA GLN A 345 -24.35 -42.46 -15.23
C GLN A 345 -25.33 -43.26 -16.08
N MET A 346 -25.87 -42.67 -17.15
CA MET A 346 -26.75 -43.38 -18.10
C MET A 346 -26.00 -44.53 -18.80
N GLU A 347 -24.76 -44.32 -19.22
CA GLU A 347 -23.94 -45.37 -19.83
C GLU A 347 -23.66 -46.52 -18.84
N VAL A 348 -23.32 -46.19 -17.59
CA VAL A 348 -23.13 -47.20 -16.53
C VAL A 348 -24.42 -47.99 -16.29
N GLN A 349 -25.57 -47.34 -16.26
CA GLN A 349 -26.86 -48.01 -16.11
C GLN A 349 -27.17 -48.95 -17.28
N ALA A 350 -26.94 -48.51 -18.51
CA ALA A 350 -27.10 -49.33 -19.71
C ALA A 350 -26.17 -50.56 -19.69
N LYS A 351 -24.89 -50.37 -19.33
CA LYS A 351 -23.93 -51.49 -19.20
C LYS A 351 -24.31 -52.46 -18.09
N ARG A 352 -24.85 -51.97 -16.97
CA ARG A 352 -25.38 -52.83 -15.90
C ARG A 352 -26.56 -53.68 -16.38
N GLN A 353 -27.46 -53.10 -17.17
CA GLN A 353 -28.58 -53.87 -17.77
C GLN A 353 -28.07 -54.94 -18.75
N GLN A 354 -27.10 -54.60 -19.60
CA GLN A 354 -26.47 -55.59 -20.48
C GLN A 354 -25.78 -56.72 -19.69
N LEU A 355 -25.12 -56.39 -18.58
CA LEU A 355 -24.49 -57.38 -17.72
C LEU A 355 -25.53 -58.34 -17.12
N THR A 356 -26.64 -57.83 -16.60
CA THR A 356 -27.69 -58.68 -16.00
C THR A 356 -28.35 -59.58 -17.05
N GLU A 357 -28.55 -59.10 -18.28
CA GLU A 357 -29.05 -59.91 -19.40
C GLU A 357 -28.08 -61.04 -19.77
N LEU A 358 -26.78 -60.74 -19.84
CA LEU A 358 -25.74 -61.73 -20.09
C LEU A 358 -25.64 -62.76 -18.95
N GLU A 359 -25.69 -62.32 -17.70
CA GLU A 359 -25.71 -63.21 -16.54
C GLU A 359 -26.93 -64.15 -16.58
N ALA A 360 -28.11 -63.63 -16.92
CA ALA A 360 -29.31 -64.43 -17.11
C ALA A 360 -29.15 -65.44 -18.26
N MET A 361 -28.54 -65.04 -19.39
CA MET A 361 -28.24 -65.94 -20.50
C MET A 361 -27.28 -67.05 -20.06
N VAL A 362 -26.22 -66.70 -19.34
CA VAL A 362 -25.23 -67.66 -18.81
C VAL A 362 -25.90 -68.65 -17.86
N ALA A 363 -26.76 -68.19 -16.95
CA ALA A 363 -27.52 -69.04 -16.05
C ALA A 363 -28.37 -70.06 -16.84
N ARG A 364 -29.14 -69.61 -17.84
CA ARG A 364 -29.93 -70.48 -18.72
C ARG A 364 -29.07 -71.52 -19.44
N LYS A 365 -27.89 -71.12 -19.95
CA LYS A 365 -26.96 -72.04 -20.63
C LYS A 365 -26.35 -73.06 -19.65
N LYS A 366 -26.03 -72.66 -18.41
CA LYS A 366 -25.57 -73.58 -17.35
C LYS A 366 -26.65 -74.60 -16.98
N ASP A 367 -27.91 -74.17 -16.86
CA ASP A 367 -29.04 -75.07 -16.59
C ASP A 367 -29.25 -76.07 -17.73
N LEU A 368 -29.24 -75.60 -18.98
CA LEU A 368 -29.34 -76.46 -20.16
C LEU A 368 -28.21 -77.49 -20.20
N LEU A 369 -26.96 -77.06 -19.99
CA LEU A 369 -25.81 -77.96 -19.94
C LEU A 369 -25.97 -79.02 -18.85
N THR A 370 -26.45 -78.63 -17.68
CA THR A 370 -26.70 -79.55 -16.55
C THR A 370 -27.77 -80.58 -16.91
N ARG A 371 -28.89 -80.15 -17.51
CA ARG A 371 -29.95 -81.06 -18.00
C ARG A 371 -29.43 -82.02 -19.07
N THR A 372 -28.65 -81.54 -20.03
CA THR A 372 -28.07 -82.38 -21.09
C THR A 372 -27.06 -83.38 -20.52
N LYS A 373 -26.22 -82.97 -19.56
CA LYS A 373 -25.31 -83.90 -18.86
C LYS A 373 -26.08 -84.97 -18.09
N GLN A 374 -27.17 -84.61 -17.42
CA GLN A 374 -28.05 -85.58 -16.75
C GLN A 374 -28.68 -86.55 -17.74
N ALA A 375 -29.25 -86.06 -18.85
CA ALA A 375 -29.83 -86.90 -19.89
C ALA A 375 -28.80 -87.89 -20.47
N ARG A 376 -27.59 -87.41 -20.80
CA ARG A 376 -26.48 -88.26 -21.24
C ARG A 376 -26.16 -89.34 -20.19
N ASN A 377 -26.04 -88.98 -18.92
CA ASN A 377 -25.74 -89.93 -17.84
C ASN A 377 -26.88 -90.95 -17.65
N ASN A 378 -28.14 -90.55 -17.87
CA ASN A 378 -29.29 -91.47 -17.83
C ASN A 378 -29.21 -92.48 -18.98
N LEU A 379 -28.98 -92.00 -20.20
CA LEU A 379 -28.79 -92.87 -21.38
C LEU A 379 -27.59 -93.81 -21.22
N GLN A 380 -26.48 -93.35 -20.64
CA GLN A 380 -25.34 -94.22 -20.33
C GLN A 380 -25.73 -95.33 -19.35
N ARG A 381 -26.49 -95.02 -18.29
CA ARG A 381 -26.98 -96.03 -17.34
C ARG A 381 -27.97 -96.99 -17.98
N GLU A 382 -28.88 -96.52 -18.83
CA GLU A 382 -29.83 -97.37 -19.55
C GLU A 382 -29.13 -98.27 -20.57
N ASN A 383 -28.15 -97.74 -21.31
CA ASN A 383 -27.33 -98.51 -22.24
C ASN A 383 -26.56 -99.62 -21.51
N LEU A 384 -25.98 -99.30 -20.34
CA LEU A 384 -25.31 -100.28 -19.50
C LEU A 384 -26.28 -101.38 -19.03
N LYS A 385 -27.47 -101.01 -18.53
CA LYS A 385 -28.52 -101.99 -18.16
C LYS A 385 -29.00 -102.85 -19.33
N LEU A 386 -29.12 -102.28 -20.53
CA LEU A 386 -29.48 -103.02 -21.74
C LEU A 386 -28.37 -103.99 -22.15
N ASN A 387 -27.10 -103.57 -22.04
CA ASN A 387 -25.96 -104.45 -22.30
C ASN A 387 -25.91 -105.61 -21.29
N GLU A 388 -26.19 -105.36 -20.01
CA GLU A 388 -26.33 -106.42 -18.99
C GLU A 388 -27.46 -107.40 -19.34
N ARG A 389 -28.63 -106.88 -19.71
CA ARG A 389 -29.80 -107.71 -20.09
C ARG A 389 -29.60 -108.49 -21.39
N ARG A 390 -28.77 -107.99 -22.30
CA ARG A 390 -28.49 -108.63 -23.59
C ARG A 390 -27.80 -109.98 -23.42
N GLY A 391 -27.11 -110.24 -22.30
CA GLY A 391 -26.49 -111.53 -22.02
C GLY A 391 -25.63 -112.05 -23.19
N LEU A 392 -25.82 -113.31 -23.58
CA LEU A 392 -25.09 -113.96 -24.68
C LEU A 392 -25.42 -113.39 -26.07
N LEU A 393 -26.55 -112.70 -26.27
CA LEU A 393 -26.90 -112.07 -27.56
C LEU A 393 -25.89 -110.96 -27.96
N GLY A 394 -25.06 -110.52 -27.02
CA GLY A 394 -23.95 -109.59 -27.23
C GLY A 394 -22.70 -110.24 -27.80
N ASN A 395 -22.48 -111.51 -27.49
CA ASN A 395 -21.25 -112.22 -27.80
C ASN A 395 -21.52 -113.35 -28.77
N ARG A 396 -21.31 -113.07 -30.06
CA ARG A 396 -21.57 -114.02 -31.15
C ARG A 396 -20.77 -115.32 -31.01
N VAL A 397 -19.57 -115.25 -30.45
CA VAL A 397 -18.70 -116.43 -30.28
C VAL A 397 -19.30 -117.36 -29.25
N LEU A 398 -19.59 -116.87 -28.04
CA LEU A 398 -20.20 -117.70 -26.99
C LEU A 398 -21.60 -118.20 -27.37
N LEU A 399 -22.38 -117.40 -28.12
CA LEU A 399 -23.69 -117.85 -28.60
C LEU A 399 -23.56 -119.00 -29.59
N ARG A 400 -22.59 -118.91 -30.52
CA ARG A 400 -22.29 -119.97 -31.48
C ARG A 400 -21.80 -121.24 -30.77
N ASP A 401 -20.93 -121.10 -29.78
CA ASP A 401 -20.48 -122.23 -28.96
C ASP A 401 -21.67 -122.88 -28.23
N PHE A 402 -22.60 -122.09 -27.69
CA PHE A 402 -23.81 -122.61 -27.06
C PHE A 402 -24.69 -123.37 -28.06
N GLU A 403 -24.95 -122.81 -29.24
CA GLU A 403 -25.65 -123.49 -30.34
C GLU A 403 -24.98 -124.82 -30.68
N ASP A 404 -23.66 -124.81 -30.90
CA ASP A 404 -22.90 -126.00 -31.25
C ASP A 404 -22.92 -127.06 -30.11
N THR A 405 -22.94 -126.63 -28.83
CA THR A 405 -23.09 -127.55 -27.68
C THR A 405 -24.49 -128.14 -27.57
N VAL A 406 -25.54 -127.37 -27.85
CA VAL A 406 -26.92 -127.86 -27.89
C VAL A 406 -27.09 -128.86 -29.02
N ASP A 407 -26.58 -128.52 -30.21
CA ASP A 407 -26.55 -129.45 -31.35
C ASP A 407 -25.82 -130.74 -30.96
N ALA A 408 -24.65 -130.65 -30.33
CA ALA A 408 -23.90 -131.84 -29.86
C ALA A 408 -24.68 -132.68 -28.83
N LEU A 409 -25.42 -132.05 -27.92
CA LEU A 409 -26.29 -132.74 -26.95
C LEU A 409 -27.44 -133.46 -27.64
N ASP A 410 -28.14 -132.82 -28.57
CA ASP A 410 -29.22 -133.43 -29.36
C ASP A 410 -28.72 -134.64 -30.14
N HIS A 411 -27.50 -134.56 -30.70
CA HIS A 411 -26.86 -135.70 -31.36
C HIS A 411 -26.59 -136.85 -30.37
N LEU A 412 -26.10 -136.55 -29.16
CA LEU A 412 -25.84 -137.55 -28.13
C LEU A 412 -27.13 -138.19 -27.60
N GLU A 413 -28.20 -137.41 -27.43
CA GLU A 413 -29.51 -137.89 -26.97
C GLU A 413 -30.13 -138.86 -27.97
N LYS A 414 -30.14 -138.51 -29.27
CA LYS A 414 -30.53 -139.43 -30.35
C LYS A 414 -29.72 -140.73 -30.30
N HIS A 415 -28.40 -140.62 -30.12
CA HIS A 415 -27.53 -141.79 -29.98
C HIS A 415 -27.90 -142.67 -28.78
N LEU A 416 -28.33 -142.05 -27.68
CA LEU A 416 -28.78 -142.73 -26.46
C LEU A 416 -30.14 -143.41 -26.68
N GLU A 417 -31.05 -142.77 -27.38
CA GLU A 417 -32.34 -143.35 -27.79
C GLU A 417 -32.13 -144.54 -28.71
N ASP A 418 -31.24 -144.44 -29.69
CA ASP A 418 -30.86 -145.55 -30.56
C ASP A 418 -30.28 -146.71 -29.76
N LEU A 419 -29.40 -146.43 -28.79
CA LEU A 419 -28.85 -147.44 -27.88
C LEU A 419 -29.94 -148.08 -26.99
N LYS A 420 -30.88 -147.29 -26.45
CA LYS A 420 -32.05 -147.82 -25.71
C LYS A 420 -32.91 -148.68 -26.61
N HIS A 421 -33.11 -148.29 -27.87
CA HIS A 421 -33.86 -149.07 -28.85
C HIS A 421 -33.16 -150.40 -29.15
N GLN A 422 -31.82 -150.38 -29.29
CA GLN A 422 -31.00 -151.58 -29.42
C GLN A 422 -31.04 -152.45 -28.16
N GLN A 423 -30.97 -151.86 -26.97
CA GLN A 423 -31.10 -152.59 -25.70
C GLN A 423 -32.48 -153.23 -25.57
N ALA A 424 -33.56 -152.51 -25.87
CA ALA A 424 -34.92 -153.06 -25.89
C ALA A 424 -35.03 -154.21 -26.91
N LYS A 425 -34.39 -154.09 -28.08
CA LYS A 425 -34.31 -155.14 -29.09
C LYS A 425 -33.52 -156.36 -28.60
N ILE A 426 -32.43 -156.16 -27.85
CA ILE A 426 -31.65 -157.25 -27.23
C ILE A 426 -32.43 -157.89 -26.10
N VAL A 427 -33.05 -157.13 -25.20
CA VAL A 427 -33.92 -157.66 -24.12
C VAL A 427 -35.09 -158.45 -24.71
N PHE A 428 -35.70 -157.98 -25.79
CA PHE A 428 -36.73 -158.70 -26.54
C PHE A 428 -36.19 -160.01 -27.13
N LYS A 429 -34.99 -159.99 -27.72
CA LYS A 429 -34.31 -161.20 -28.18
C LYS A 429 -33.99 -162.15 -27.02
N CYS A 430 -33.43 -161.67 -25.92
CA CYS A 430 -33.08 -162.47 -24.73
C CYS A 430 -34.31 -163.07 -24.07
N SER A 431 -35.43 -162.35 -23.97
CA SER A 431 -36.70 -162.93 -23.49
C SER A 431 -37.29 -163.95 -24.47
N ARG A 432 -37.09 -163.79 -25.78
CA ARG A 432 -37.37 -164.83 -26.78
C ARG A 432 -36.46 -166.07 -26.62
N TRP A 433 -35.17 -165.89 -26.31
CA TRP A 433 -34.24 -166.99 -26.02
C TRP A 433 -34.53 -167.66 -24.67
N LYS A 434 -34.96 -166.91 -23.65
CA LYS A 434 -35.40 -167.43 -22.34
C LYS A 434 -36.66 -168.28 -22.47
N LYS A 435 -37.64 -167.85 -23.29
CA LYS A 435 -38.79 -168.68 -23.69
C LYS A 435 -38.36 -169.94 -24.46
N LYS A 436 -37.35 -169.85 -25.33
CA LYS A 436 -36.78 -171.04 -26.00
C LYS A 436 -36.10 -171.99 -25.01
N LEU A 437 -35.44 -171.49 -23.97
CA LEU A 437 -34.79 -172.29 -22.93
C LEU A 437 -35.82 -172.99 -22.03
N GLU A 438 -36.92 -172.31 -21.67
CA GLU A 438 -38.04 -172.88 -20.92
C GLU A 438 -38.78 -173.96 -21.72
N THR A 439 -38.83 -173.87 -23.06
CA THR A 439 -39.37 -174.94 -23.92
C THR A 439 -38.43 -176.13 -24.11
N THR A 440 -37.13 -175.99 -23.86
CA THR A 440 -36.14 -177.08 -23.95
C THR A 440 -35.86 -177.79 -22.62
N LEU A 441 -36.38 -177.28 -21.50
CA LEU A 441 -36.37 -177.94 -20.18
C LEU A 441 -37.65 -178.77 -19.90
N MET A 442 -38.56 -178.85 -20.86
CA MET A 442 -39.79 -179.66 -20.81
C MET A 442 -39.75 -180.86 -21.78
N ASN A 443 -38.58 -181.18 -22.35
CA ASN A 443 -38.35 -182.33 -23.23
C ASN A 443 -37.01 -183.02 -22.94
N GLU A 444 -36.67 -183.19 -21.65
CA GLU A 444 -35.83 -184.28 -21.13
C GLU A 444 -36.20 -184.57 -19.67
#